data_AF-A0A3L8NYW2-F1
#
_entry.id   AF-A0A3L8NYW2-F1
#
_cell.length_a   1.000
_cell.length_b   1.000
_cell.length_c   1.000
_cell.angle_alpha   90.00
_cell.angle_beta   90.00
_cell.angle_gamma   90.00
#
_symmetry.space_group_name_H-M   'P 1'
#
loop_
_entity.id
_entity.type
_entity.pdbx_description
1 polymer ?
#
loop_
_entity_poly.entity_id
_entity_poly.type
_entity_poly.pdbx_seq_one_letter_code
_entity_poly.pdbx_strand_id
1 'polypeptide(L)'
;MAHSDDLFQKARLLRALASDIEVCCDAANTAAAGSTWDCDNATEVRGAIKGYRGAAQRAAEGIREEATKVEGQARAAEKTEQANATSGAH
;
A
#
# COMPACT_ATOMS: atom_id res chain seq x y z
N MET A 1 -23.31 -6.69 -7.39
CA MET A 1 -22.13 -7.31 -6.76
C MET A 1 -20.93 -6.83 -7.55
N ALA A 2 -19.84 -6.44 -6.90
CA ALA A 2 -18.59 -6.19 -7.64
C ALA A 2 -18.07 -7.54 -8.16
N HIS A 3 -17.60 -7.57 -9.42
CA HIS A 3 -17.05 -8.79 -10.00
C HIS A 3 -15.69 -9.11 -9.36
N SER A 4 -15.31 -10.39 -9.37
CA SER A 4 -14.01 -10.82 -8.81
C SER A 4 -12.84 -10.04 -9.41
N ASP A 5 -12.87 -9.76 -10.71
CA ASP A 5 -11.89 -8.95 -11.43
C ASP A 5 -11.73 -7.53 -10.87
N ASP A 6 -12.85 -6.85 -10.55
CA ASP A 6 -12.82 -5.50 -9.97
C ASP A 6 -12.13 -5.50 -8.60
N LEU A 7 -12.37 -6.56 -7.81
CA LEU A 7 -11.77 -6.71 -6.49
C LEU A 7 -10.27 -7.02 -6.58
N PHE A 8 -9.85 -7.89 -7.51
CA PHE A 8 -8.42 -8.12 -7.76
C PHE A 8 -7.71 -6.83 -8.22
N GLN A 9 -8.34 -6.07 -9.12
CA GLN A 9 -7.80 -4.81 -9.58
C GLN A 9 -7.70 -3.78 -8.43
N LYS A 10 -8.71 -3.69 -7.56
CA LYS A 10 -8.66 -2.86 -6.36
C LYS A 10 -7.52 -3.27 -5.42
N ALA A 11 -7.36 -4.57 -5.13
CA ALA A 11 -6.26 -5.06 -4.30
C ALA A 11 -4.88 -4.70 -4.90
N ARG A 12 -4.73 -4.79 -6.23
CA ARG A 12 -3.51 -4.38 -6.93
C ARG A 12 -3.23 -2.88 -6.78
N LEU A 13 -4.24 -2.03 -6.94
CA LEU A 13 -4.10 -0.58 -6.78
C LEU A 13 -3.74 -0.18 -5.34
N LEU A 14 -4.33 -0.85 -4.34
CA LEU A 14 -3.97 -0.62 -2.94
C LEU A 14 -2.50 -0.95 -2.67
N ARG A 15 -2.00 -2.06 -3.23
CA ARG A 15 -0.57 -2.41 -3.12
C ARG A 15 0.34 -1.38 -3.77
N ALA A 16 -0.02 -0.91 -4.95
CA ALA A 16 0.73 0.14 -5.64
C ALA A 16 0.78 1.43 -4.78
N LEU A 17 -0.37 1.85 -4.23
CA LEU A 17 -0.44 3.01 -3.35
C LEU A 17 0.44 2.86 -2.10
N ALA A 18 0.44 1.68 -1.47
CA ALA A 18 1.31 1.42 -0.31
C ALA A 18 2.81 1.56 -0.67
N SER A 19 3.21 1.06 -1.85
CA SER A 19 4.58 1.22 -2.36
C SER A 19 4.92 2.69 -2.65
N ASP A 20 4.00 3.43 -3.28
CA ASP A 20 4.23 4.84 -3.61
C ASP A 20 4.45 5.70 -2.36
N ILE A 21 3.67 5.45 -1.29
CA ILE A 21 3.79 6.14 0.00
C ILE A 21 5.19 5.95 0.61
N GLU A 22 5.74 4.75 0.53
CA GLU A 22 7.09 4.46 1.05
C GLU A 22 8.17 5.14 0.21
N VAL A 23 8.06 5.07 -1.12
CA VAL A 23 9.03 5.69 -2.05
C VAL A 23 9.09 7.20 -1.88
N CYS A 24 7.95 7.87 -1.67
CA CYS A 24 7.93 9.33 -1.43
C CYS A 24 8.80 9.76 -0.24
N CYS A 25 8.93 8.90 0.78
CA CYS A 25 9.75 9.19 1.95
C CYS A 25 11.24 8.94 1.70
N ASP A 26 11.62 8.10 0.73
CA ASP A 26 13.02 7.74 0.49
C ASP A 26 13.86 8.91 -0.04
N ALA A 27 13.29 9.76 -0.90
CA ALA A 27 13.98 10.94 -1.40
C ALA A 27 14.29 11.94 -0.27
N ALA A 28 13.32 12.19 0.61
CA ALA A 28 13.49 13.05 1.77
C ALA A 28 14.52 12.48 2.78
N ASN A 29 14.48 11.16 3.03
CA ASN A 29 15.47 10.50 3.90
C ASN A 29 16.88 10.55 3.31
N THR A 30 17.01 10.32 2.01
CA THR A 30 18.30 10.40 1.30
C THR A 30 18.88 11.81 1.41
N ALA A 31 18.08 12.84 1.15
CA ALA A 31 18.50 14.23 1.31
C ALA A 31 18.90 14.55 2.76
N ALA A 32 18.13 14.05 3.73
CA ALA A 32 18.40 14.28 5.15
C ALA A 32 19.68 13.60 5.67
N ALA A 33 20.07 12.49 5.07
CA ALA A 33 21.29 11.76 5.41
C ALA A 33 22.55 12.45 4.87
N GLY A 34 22.43 13.35 3.89
CA GLY A 34 23.54 14.13 3.38
C GLY A 34 24.13 15.08 4.43
N SER A 35 25.45 15.30 4.39
CA SER A 35 26.18 16.26 5.23
C SER A 35 26.30 17.66 4.60
N THR A 36 25.75 17.85 3.39
CA THR A 36 25.82 19.10 2.63
C THR A 36 25.13 20.29 3.31
N TRP A 37 24.34 20.05 4.36
CA TRP A 37 23.53 21.05 5.06
C TRP A 37 23.64 20.91 6.58
N ASP A 38 24.72 20.30 7.10
CA ASP A 38 24.98 20.20 8.54
C ASP A 38 25.06 21.59 9.19
N CYS A 39 23.97 21.97 9.85
CA CYS A 39 23.81 23.19 10.63
C CYS A 39 23.12 22.86 11.96
N ASP A 40 22.96 23.86 12.83
CA ASP A 40 22.51 23.66 14.22
C ASP A 40 21.18 22.92 14.35
N ASN A 41 20.27 23.08 13.38
CA ASN A 41 18.96 22.42 13.39
C ASN A 41 18.93 21.06 12.66
N ALA A 42 20.06 20.57 12.13
CA ALA A 42 20.07 19.38 11.28
C ALA A 42 19.58 18.12 12.00
N THR A 43 19.86 17.98 13.30
CA THR A 43 19.37 16.88 14.13
C THR A 43 17.85 16.88 14.24
N GLU A 44 17.23 18.05 14.42
CA GLU A 44 15.77 18.18 14.55
C GLU A 44 15.06 17.84 13.24
N VAL A 45 15.59 18.36 12.12
CA VAL A 45 15.07 18.08 10.78
C VAL A 45 15.17 16.58 10.46
N ARG A 46 16.32 15.94 10.76
CA ARG A 46 16.48 14.48 10.61
C ARG A 46 15.48 13.70 11.48
N GLY A 47 15.26 14.16 12.71
CA GLY A 47 14.25 13.59 13.61
C GLY A 47 12.84 13.65 13.03
N ALA A 48 12.43 14.81 12.51
CA ALA A 48 11.12 15.00 11.89
C ALA A 48 10.94 14.10 10.66
N ILE A 49 11.94 14.02 9.77
CA ILE A 49 11.91 13.19 8.57
C ILE A 49 11.81 11.69 8.93
N LYS A 50 12.55 11.24 9.95
CA LYS A 50 12.42 9.87 10.48
C LYS A 50 11.02 9.62 11.03
N GLY A 51 10.42 10.60 11.70
CA GLY A 51 9.04 10.55 12.17
C GLY A 51 8.03 10.37 11.03
N TYR A 52 8.14 11.17 9.96
CA TYR A 52 7.29 11.06 8.77
C TYR A 52 7.44 9.69 8.10
N ARG A 53 8.67 9.19 7.95
CA ARG A 53 8.92 7.84 7.44
C ARG A 53 8.19 6.77 8.24
N GLY A 54 8.28 6.83 9.57
CA GLY A 54 7.61 5.86 10.43
C GLY A 54 6.07 5.93 10.33
N ALA A 55 5.51 7.13 10.15
CA ALA A 55 4.08 7.30 9.92
C ALA A 55 3.65 6.75 8.55
N ALA A 56 4.42 7.01 7.50
CA ALA A 56 4.20 6.50 6.15
C ALA A 56 4.26 4.96 6.10
N GLN A 57 5.23 4.34 6.78
CA GLN A 57 5.35 2.88 6.88
C GLN A 57 4.10 2.25 7.54
N ARG A 58 3.62 2.82 8.65
CA ARG A 58 2.38 2.33 9.31
C ARG A 58 1.16 2.49 8.41
N ALA A 59 1.06 3.59 7.68
CA ALA A 59 -0.03 3.79 6.73
C ALA A 59 0.03 2.78 5.58
N ALA A 60 1.21 2.54 5.01
CA ALA A 60 1.43 1.56 3.96
C ALA A 60 1.11 0.13 4.44
N GLU A 61 1.48 -0.23 5.67
CA GLU A 61 1.12 -1.51 6.29
C GLU A 61 -0.40 -1.69 6.38
N GLY A 62 -1.13 -0.70 6.91
CA GLY A 62 -2.59 -0.75 6.96
C GLY A 62 -3.25 -0.88 5.57
N ILE A 63 -2.68 -0.22 4.56
CA ILE A 63 -3.16 -0.35 3.16
C ILE A 63 -2.91 -1.76 2.62
N ARG A 64 -1.77 -2.40 2.95
CA ARG A 64 -1.47 -3.79 2.54
C ARG A 64 -2.39 -4.80 3.22
N GLU A 65 -2.73 -4.58 4.48
CA GLU A 65 -3.72 -5.40 5.18
C GLU A 65 -5.09 -5.31 4.48
N GLU A 66 -5.51 -4.10 4.12
CA GLU A 66 -6.75 -3.91 3.37
C GLU A 66 -6.71 -4.56 1.99
N ALA A 67 -5.59 -4.44 1.26
CA ALA A 67 -5.40 -5.12 -0.01
C ALA A 67 -5.54 -6.65 0.13
N THR A 68 -5.02 -7.22 1.22
CA THR A 68 -5.13 -8.64 1.51
C THR A 68 -6.57 -9.07 1.79
N LYS A 69 -7.34 -8.26 2.54
CA LYS A 69 -8.77 -8.51 2.77
C LYS A 69 -9.55 -8.46 1.46
N VAL A 70 -9.31 -7.45 0.62
CA VAL A 70 -9.97 -7.29 -0.69
C VAL A 70 -9.63 -8.46 -1.61
N GLU A 71 -8.38 -8.94 -1.62
CA GLU A 71 -8.03 -10.14 -2.40
C GLU A 71 -8.75 -11.40 -1.89
N GLY A 72 -8.90 -11.55 -0.58
CA GLY A 72 -9.71 -12.63 -0.01
C GLY A 72 -11.18 -12.58 -0.47
N GLN A 73 -11.76 -11.37 -0.53
CA GLN A 73 -13.09 -11.15 -1.09
C GLN A 73 -13.15 -11.48 -2.59
N ALA A 74 -12.13 -11.11 -3.36
CA ALA A 74 -12.04 -11.42 -4.78
C ALA A 74 -12.08 -12.93 -5.04
N ARG A 75 -11.26 -13.70 -4.30
CA ARG A 75 -11.22 -15.17 -4.39
C ARG A 75 -12.55 -15.82 -4.01
N ALA A 76 -13.24 -15.28 -2.99
CA ALA A 76 -14.56 -15.76 -2.60
C ALA A 76 -15.60 -15.50 -3.71
N ALA A 77 -15.60 -14.29 -4.29
CA ALA A 77 -16.46 -13.92 -5.40
C ALA A 77 -16.21 -14.79 -6.64
N GLU A 78 -14.93 -15.00 -7.01
CA GLU A 78 -14.52 -15.83 -8.14
C GLU A 78 -15.07 -17.26 -7.99
N LYS A 79 -14.95 -17.85 -6.79
CA LYS A 79 -15.48 -19.18 -6.51
C LYS A 79 -17.00 -19.25 -6.69
N THR A 80 -17.73 -18.22 -6.23
CA THR A 80 -19.17 -18.12 -6.42
C THR A 80 -19.54 -17.94 -7.90
N GLU A 81 -18.81 -17.10 -8.64
CA GLU A 81 -19.02 -16.89 -10.07
C GLU A 81 -18.79 -18.17 -10.88
N GLN A 82 -17.73 -18.94 -10.58
CA GLN A 82 -17.46 -20.24 -11.21
C GLN A 82 -18.55 -21.29 -10.89
N ALA A 83 -19.04 -21.32 -9.64
CA ALA A 83 -20.13 -22.23 -9.24
C ALA A 83 -21.44 -21.92 -9.98
N ASN A 84 -21.74 -20.64 -10.19
CA ASN A 84 -22.92 -20.22 -10.95
C ASN A 84 -22.78 -20.51 -12.45
N ALA A 85 -21.59 -20.29 -13.01
CA ALA A 85 -21.31 -20.60 -14.42
C ALA A 85 -21.43 -22.11 -14.73
N THR A 86 -21.03 -22.97 -13.80
CA THR A 86 -21.17 -24.43 -13.94
C THR A 86 -22.60 -24.92 -13.71
N SER A 87 -23.38 -24.27 -12.85
CA SER A 87 -24.78 -24.64 -12.59
C SER A 87 -25.75 -24.21 -13.70
N GLY A 88 -25.44 -23.14 -14.45
CA GLY A 88 -26.25 -22.68 -15.59
C GLY A 88 -25.97 -23.40 -16.92
N ALA A 89 -25.02 -24.33 -16.95
CA ALA A 89 -24.65 -25.10 -18.14
C ALA A 89 -25.35 -26.48 -18.23
N HIS A 90 -26.27 -26.77 -17.30
CA HIS A 90 -27.10 -27.98 -17.24
C HIS A 90 -28.58 -27.63 -17.43
#